data_AF-G0N8E5-F1
#
_entry.id   AF-G0N8E5-F1
#
_cell.length_a   1.000
_cell.length_b   1.000
_cell.length_c   1.000
_cell.angle_alpha   90.00
_cell.angle_beta   90.00
_cell.angle_gamma   90.00
#
_symmetry.space_group_name_H-M   'P 1'
#
loop_
_entity.id
_entity.type
_entity.pdbx_description
1 polymer ?
#
loop_
_entity_poly.entity_id
_entity_poly.type
_entity_poly.pdbx_seq_one_letter_code
_entity_poly.pdbx_strand_id
1 'polypeptide(L)' 'MNINIFLILLVILALISESSGSTLRDMFTKNIQKRQETTGGMQTAYTKLLPPHVSEWFLRKHF' A
#
# COMPACT_ATOMS: atom_id res chain seq x y z
N MET A 1 29.10 -7.07 33.53
CA MET A 1 28.25 -8.14 32.95
C MET A 1 26.87 -7.64 32.53
N ASN A 2 26.15 -6.87 33.37
CA ASN A 2 24.83 -6.30 33.03
C ASN A 2 24.81 -5.35 31.81
N ILE A 3 25.89 -4.59 31.56
CA ILE A 3 25.98 -3.66 30.42
C ILE A 3 25.96 -4.40 29.07
N ASN A 4 26.60 -5.58 28.99
CA ASN A 4 26.65 -6.36 27.75
C ASN A 4 25.27 -6.95 27.40
N ILE A 5 24.49 -7.32 28.40
CA ILE A 5 23.12 -7.84 28.22
C ILE A 5 22.17 -6.75 27.68
N PHE A 6 22.27 -5.53 28.20
CA PHE A 6 21.48 -4.40 27.70
C PHE A 6 21.81 -4.05 26.24
N LEU A 7 23.09 -4.07 25.86
CA LEU A 7 23.53 -3.84 24.49
C LEU A 7 22.97 -4.89 23.52
N ILE A 8 23.00 -6.16 23.91
CA ILE A 8 22.45 -7.27 23.10
C ILE A 8 20.94 -7.11 22.92
N LEU A 9 20.21 -6.77 23.99
CA LEU A 9 18.77 -6.50 23.93
C LEU A 9 18.41 -5.34 22.99
N LEU A 10 19.22 -4.28 23.01
CA LEU A 10 19.00 -3.09 22.17
C LEU A 10 19.20 -3.40 20.68
N VAL A 11 20.22 -4.21 20.35
CA VAL A 11 20.48 -4.67 18.98
C VAL A 11 19.35 -5.56 18.47
N ILE A 12 18.87 -6.49 19.29
CA ILE A 12 17.74 -7.36 18.94
C ILE A 12 16.48 -6.54 18.68
N LEU A 13 16.19 -5.55 19.53
CA LEU A 13 15.02 -4.68 19.37
C LEU A 13 15.09 -3.85 18.07
N ALA A 14 16.27 -3.34 17.71
CA ALA A 14 16.49 -2.60 16.47
C ALA A 14 16.23 -3.48 15.23
N LEU A 15 16.76 -4.71 15.23
CA LEU A 15 16.58 -5.67 14.12
C LEU A 15 15.11 -6.09 13.94
N ILE A 16 14.37 -6.26 15.04
CA ILE A 16 12.92 -6.57 15.00
C ILE A 16 12.12 -5.37 14.48
N SER A 17 12.52 -4.15 14.84
CA SER A 17 11.84 -2.93 14.39
C SER A 17 12.02 -2.67 12.89
N GLU A 18 13.22 -2.88 12.34
CA GLU A 18 13.47 -2.74 10.91
C GLU A 18 12.72 -3.78 10.07
N SER A 19 12.71 -5.03 10.51
CA SER A 19 11.99 -6.12 9.80
C SER A 19 10.46 -5.96 9.86
N SER A 20 9.93 -5.43 10.96
CA SER A 20 8.50 -5.14 11.09
C SER A 20 8.10 -3.90 10.28
N GLY A 21 8.96 -2.88 10.25
CA GLY A 21 8.79 -1.68 9.44
C GLY A 21 8.79 -1.97 7.94
N SER A 22 9.69 -2.84 7.46
CA SER A 22 9.73 -3.28 6.06
C SER A 22 8.48 -4.09 5.69
N THR A 23 8.04 -5.00 6.56
CA THR A 23 6.84 -5.82 6.32
C THR A 23 5.57 -4.96 6.25
N LEU A 24 5.38 -4.02 7.17
CA LEU A 24 4.23 -3.11 7.15
C LEU A 24 4.27 -2.20 5.92
N ARG A 25 5.44 -1.65 5.59
CA ARG A 25 5.63 -0.81 4.40
C ARG A 25 5.33 -1.59 3.12
N ASP A 26 5.75 -2.84 3.02
CA ASP A 26 5.46 -3.71 1.88
C ASP A 26 3.97 -4.02 1.77
N MET A 27 3.28 -4.27 2.89
CA MET A 27 1.83 -4.46 2.91
C MET A 27 1.08 -3.19 2.46
N PHE A 28 1.49 -2.01 2.92
CA PHE A 28 0.91 -0.74 2.46
C PHE A 28 1.16 -0.51 0.97
N THR A 29 2.39 -0.74 0.51
CA THR A 29 2.77 -0.56 -0.90
C THR A 29 1.95 -1.48 -1.80
N LYS A 30 1.84 -2.77 -1.45
CA LYS A 30 1.00 -3.73 -2.20
C LYS A 30 -0.48 -3.34 -2.21
N ASN A 31 -1.02 -2.83 -1.09
CA ASN A 31 -2.41 -2.39 -1.03
C ASN A 31 -2.66 -1.14 -1.89
N ILE A 32 -1.74 -0.18 -1.90
CA ILE A 32 -1.84 1.02 -2.74
C ILE A 32 -1.76 0.63 -4.23
N GLN A 33 -0.80 -0.22 -4.58
CA GLN A 33 -0.64 -0.71 -5.95
C GLN A 33 -1.90 -1.45 -6.43
N LYS A 34 -2.45 -2.36 -5.61
CA LYS A 34 -3.68 -3.08 -5.92
C LYS A 34 -4.88 -2.14 -6.10
N ARG A 35 -4.97 -1.06 -5.29
CA ARG A 35 -6.01 -0.03 -5.48
C ARG A 35 -5.83 0.70 -6.80
N GLN A 36 -4.60 1.09 -7.18
CA GLN A 36 -4.34 1.75 -8.45
C GLN A 36 -4.68 0.87 -9.65
N GLU A 37 -4.33 -0.42 -9.60
CA GLU A 37 -4.69 -1.40 -10.63
C GLU A 37 -6.22 -1.56 -10.74
N THR A 38 -6.92 -1.59 -9.61
CA THR A 38 -8.39 -1.73 -9.59
C THR A 38 -9.08 -0.46 -10.11
N THR A 39 -8.65 0.73 -9.66
CA THR A 39 -9.22 2.02 -10.07
C THR A 39 -8.92 2.31 -11.53
N GLY A 40 -7.69 2.09 -12.00
CA GLY A 40 -7.32 2.26 -13.41
C GLY A 40 -8.00 1.24 -14.33
N GLY A 41 -8.12 -0.02 -13.87
CA GLY A 41 -8.87 -1.06 -14.56
C GLY A 41 -10.36 -0.72 -14.68
N MET A 42 -10.97 -0.20 -13.61
CA MET A 42 -12.35 0.29 -13.61
C MET A 42 -12.54 1.47 -14.56
N GLN A 43 -11.67 2.49 -14.52
CA GLN A 43 -11.71 3.61 -15.48
C GLN A 43 -11.67 3.13 -16.92
N THR A 44 -10.78 2.17 -17.23
CA THR A 44 -10.66 1.59 -18.57
C THR A 44 -11.92 0.80 -18.97
N ALA A 45 -12.49 0.03 -18.06
CA ALA A 45 -13.69 -0.76 -18.30
C ALA A 45 -14.93 0.14 -18.53
N TYR A 46 -15.13 1.16 -17.69
CA TYR A 46 -16.25 2.09 -17.83
C TYR A 46 -16.16 2.93 -19.09
N THR A 47 -14.95 3.34 -19.49
CA THR A 47 -14.75 4.06 -20.76
C THR A 47 -15.04 3.20 -21.99
N LYS A 48 -14.89 1.88 -21.90
CA LYS A 48 -15.24 0.94 -22.99
C LYS A 48 -16.72 0.57 -23.04
N LEU A 49 -17.40 0.54 -21.89
CA LEU A 49 -18.78 0.05 -21.77
C LEU A 49 -19.82 1.16 -21.86
N LEU A 50 -19.45 2.41 -21.52
CA LEU A 50 -20.37 3.53 -21.46
C LEU A 50 -20.02 4.59 -22.51
N PRO A 51 -21.01 5.33 -23.04
CA PRO A 51 -20.75 6.50 -23.87
C PRO A 51 -19.84 7.52 -23.15
N PRO A 52 -18.96 8.25 -23.86
CA PRO A 52 -17.88 9.05 -23.27
C PRO A 52 -18.35 10.05 -22.19
N HIS A 53 -19.48 10.70 -22.43
CA HIS A 53 -20.07 11.64 -21.48
C HIS A 53 -20.52 10.96 -20.17
N VAL A 54 -21.01 9.72 -20.26
CA VAL A 54 -21.52 8.96 -19.11
C VAL A 54 -20.37 8.36 -18.32
N SER A 55 -19.35 7.83 -19.00
CA SER A 55 -18.14 7.33 -18.34
C SER A 55 -17.43 8.46 -17.59
N GLU A 56 -17.24 9.63 -18.19
CA GLU A 56 -16.59 10.77 -17.53
C GLU A 56 -17.38 11.27 -16.31
N TRP A 57 -18.71 11.43 -16.43
CA TRP A 57 -19.54 11.84 -15.30
C TRP A 57 -19.51 10.83 -14.16
N PHE A 58 -19.61 9.53 -14.49
CA PHE A 58 -19.57 8.46 -13.51
C PHE A 58 -18.22 8.37 -12.81
N LEU A 59 -17.12 8.45 -13.56
CA LEU A 59 -15.77 8.37 -13.01
C LEU A 59 -15.47 9.56 -12.09
N ARG A 60 -15.88 10.79 -12.43
CA ARG A 60 -15.73 11.95 -11.54
C ARG A 60 -16.58 11.89 -10.27
N LYS A 61 -17.70 11.17 -10.30
CA LYS A 61 -18.63 11.10 -9.17
C LYS A 61 -18.25 10.03 -8.15
N HIS A 62 -17.59 8.97 -8.60
CA HIS A 62 -17.36 7.75 -7.80
C HIS A 62 -15.90 7.45 -7.46
N PHE A 63 -14.94 8.15 -8.07
CA PHE A 63 -13.50 8.02 -7.83
C PHE A 63 -12.87 9.38 -7.57
#